data_AF-A0A087HFX6-F1
#
_entry.id   AF-A0A087HFX6-F1
#
_cell.length_a   1.000
_cell.length_b   1.000
_cell.length_c   1.000
_cell.angle_alpha   90.00
_cell.angle_beta   90.00
_cell.angle_gamma   90.00
#
_symmetry.space_group_name_H-M   'P 1'
#
loop_
_entity.id
_entity.type
_entity.pdbx_description
1 polymer ?
#
loop_
_entity_poly.entity_id
_entity_poly.type
_entity_poly.pdbx_seq_one_letter_code
_entity_poly.pdbx_strand_id
1 'polypeptide(L)'
;MKSSVDDSSSSYPPPPLTSSRLYLASKAKEILATRDITALTNLVTKLCYEKENDESSKLLFKCFTKHFPNLLASKLLQVYRSTTPPRPKIRSYSLSLLDSLLIDLEDSRIALKTKALGDIKQHLNTCLVSQETSEEDFILLSRIVSRVAVDSFIENIPWDELSSYIISLHEDDKKTLLIFSELPMVLDERFLMPLLENDLHVKIVKGLLDPGRDEEWCLALEAGFNMALQLISFQRKDLVCDMVYAIVKSVMEMVNVRKRKIVVRKGLLRVVKKVRREALRFREAEYEVVSRLALMMTRINGVGEVTEMAAKMIHHVLDSRVKIEIKRGKTMFGVVFPNRSFPMDISTFVQIDTFHWVLDMNHFVGEAYDQIGDMCIFLLNNFTLPPDKALAVYVQSPGSAFVFCGAVTLNRPSAVLSLQWPEPGTAAKMQLTAGDSTPLSAKIGISVEDAAALQSMDVAAGRRIERLAMKVGENLFNFMQSFCGVDGSKLVVPMDILDRWFKKFQEKAKRDPDFLKTFAL
;
A
#
# COMPACT_ATOMS: atom_id res chain seq x y z
N MET A 1 -34.48 34.85 -48.73
CA MET A 1 -33.55 33.73 -48.48
C MET A 1 -32.54 34.17 -47.42
N LYS A 2 -32.44 33.39 -46.34
CA LYS A 2 -31.44 33.53 -45.26
C LYS A 2 -30.13 32.83 -45.67
N SER A 3 -28.99 33.40 -45.27
CA SER A 3 -27.74 32.70 -44.84
C SER A 3 -26.77 33.77 -44.28
N SER A 4 -26.62 33.94 -42.98
CA SER A 4 -25.77 33.18 -42.03
C SER A 4 -24.29 33.57 -42.07
N VAL A 5 -23.83 34.33 -41.07
CA VAL A 5 -22.48 34.19 -40.51
C VAL A 5 -22.65 34.29 -38.99
N ASP A 6 -22.45 33.15 -38.32
CA ASP A 6 -22.42 33.00 -36.87
C ASP A 6 -21.03 33.37 -36.34
N ASP A 7 -20.98 34.33 -35.42
CA ASP A 7 -19.87 34.53 -34.49
C ASP A 7 -20.44 34.31 -33.08
N SER A 8 -20.40 33.05 -32.62
CA SER A 8 -20.85 32.68 -31.28
C SER A 8 -19.66 32.71 -30.31
N SER A 9 -19.39 33.90 -29.77
CA SER A 9 -18.58 34.03 -28.56
C SER A 9 -19.31 33.33 -27.40
N SER A 10 -18.77 32.20 -26.94
CA SER A 10 -19.27 31.43 -25.81
C SER A 10 -18.99 32.19 -24.51
N SER A 11 -19.95 33.02 -24.10
CA SER A 11 -20.02 33.61 -22.76
C SER A 11 -20.65 32.59 -21.81
N TYR A 12 -19.83 31.71 -21.24
CA TYR A 12 -20.19 31.06 -19.98
C TYR A 12 -19.64 31.93 -18.85
N PRO A 13 -20.49 32.45 -17.94
CA PRO A 13 -19.99 33.13 -16.75
C PRO A 13 -19.14 32.15 -15.94
N PRO A 14 -18.01 32.58 -15.33
CA PRO A 14 -17.24 31.73 -14.46
C PRO A 14 -18.13 31.25 -13.30
N PRO A 15 -17.98 29.99 -12.84
CA PRO A 15 -18.80 29.46 -11.76
C PRO A 15 -18.67 30.35 -10.52
N PRO A 16 -19.76 30.56 -9.75
CA PRO A 16 -19.74 31.44 -8.58
C PRO A 16 -18.63 31.01 -7.61
N LEU A 17 -17.96 31.98 -6.98
CA LEU A 17 -16.81 31.80 -6.06
C LEU A 17 -17.07 30.75 -4.95
N THR A 18 -18.33 30.52 -4.59
CA THR A 18 -18.81 29.52 -3.63
C THR A 18 -18.68 28.06 -4.12
N SER A 19 -18.45 27.84 -5.42
CA SER A 19 -18.28 26.53 -6.06
C SER A 19 -16.82 26.19 -6.39
N SER A 20 -15.87 27.10 -6.09
CA SER A 20 -14.45 26.84 -6.30
C SER A 20 -13.97 25.73 -5.36
N ARG A 21 -13.26 24.72 -5.91
CA ARG A 21 -12.69 23.61 -5.13
C ARG A 21 -11.79 24.09 -3.98
N LEU A 22 -11.12 25.22 -4.16
CA LEU A 22 -10.26 25.83 -3.14
C LEU A 22 -11.08 26.44 -2.00
N TYR A 23 -12.20 27.10 -2.31
CA TYR A 23 -13.12 27.63 -1.30
C TYR A 23 -13.76 26.50 -0.48
N LEU A 24 -14.22 25.44 -1.14
CA LEU A 24 -14.78 24.26 -0.47
C LEU A 24 -13.75 23.55 0.42
N ALA A 25 -12.50 23.42 -0.04
CA ALA A 25 -11.43 22.84 0.77
C ALA A 25 -11.08 23.71 1.99
N SER A 26 -11.07 25.03 1.84
CA SER A 26 -10.84 25.97 2.95
C SER A 26 -11.96 25.90 3.98
N LYS A 27 -13.22 25.94 3.53
CA LYS A 27 -14.40 25.80 4.37
C LYS A 27 -14.44 24.45 5.09
N ALA A 28 -14.03 23.39 4.39
CA ALA A 28 -13.92 22.07 4.97
C ALA A 28 -12.87 22.04 6.10
N LYS A 29 -11.70 22.61 5.87
CA LYS A 29 -10.65 22.71 6.88
C LYS A 29 -11.15 23.48 8.12
N GLU A 30 -11.84 24.61 7.91
CA GLU A 30 -12.38 25.42 8.99
C GLU A 30 -13.38 24.65 9.85
N ILE A 31 -14.36 23.97 9.23
CA ILE A 31 -15.39 23.21 9.95
C ILE A 31 -14.76 22.11 10.80
N LEU A 32 -13.85 21.31 10.23
CA LEU A 32 -13.28 20.17 10.96
C LEU A 32 -12.22 20.58 12.00
N ALA A 33 -11.52 21.70 11.80
CA ALA A 33 -10.48 22.18 12.72
C ALA A 33 -11.04 22.73 14.04
N THR A 34 -12.32 23.09 14.09
CA THR A 34 -12.96 23.58 15.31
C THR A 34 -13.21 22.44 16.31
N ARG A 35 -13.19 22.72 17.62
CA ARG A 35 -13.58 21.74 18.65
C ARG A 35 -15.09 21.49 18.66
N ASP A 36 -15.87 22.49 18.26
CA ASP A 36 -17.31 22.37 18.08
C ASP A 36 -17.67 21.32 17.01
N ILE A 37 -18.79 20.64 17.20
CA ILE A 37 -19.33 19.64 16.28
C ILE A 37 -20.63 20.14 15.63
N THR A 38 -21.19 21.27 16.06
CA THR A 38 -22.49 21.78 15.62
C THR A 38 -22.57 21.94 14.10
N ALA A 39 -21.53 22.50 13.47
CA ALA A 39 -21.48 22.65 12.02
C ALA A 39 -21.49 21.31 11.27
N LEU A 40 -20.77 20.31 11.78
CA LEU A 40 -20.78 18.96 11.21
C LEU A 40 -22.10 18.25 11.47
N THR A 41 -22.66 18.35 12.68
CA THR A 41 -23.98 17.80 13.03
C THR A 41 -25.05 18.37 12.12
N ASN A 42 -25.03 19.68 11.83
CA ASN A 42 -25.95 20.32 10.90
C ASN A 42 -25.78 19.77 9.47
N LEU A 43 -24.54 19.56 9.02
CA LEU A 43 -24.29 18.94 7.71
C LEU A 43 -24.81 17.50 7.65
N VAL A 44 -24.53 16.68 8.66
CA VAL A 44 -25.02 15.29 8.75
C VAL A 44 -26.56 15.28 8.81
N THR A 45 -27.16 16.23 9.52
CA THR A 45 -28.63 16.41 9.56
C THR A 45 -29.19 16.70 8.16
N LYS A 46 -28.57 17.62 7.42
CA LYS A 46 -28.98 17.93 6.04
C LYS A 46 -28.87 16.71 5.13
N LEU A 47 -27.71 16.05 5.13
CA LEU A 47 -27.48 14.83 4.34
C LEU A 47 -28.47 13.70 4.70
N CYS A 48 -28.89 13.61 5.97
CA CYS A 48 -29.85 12.61 6.43
C CYS A 48 -31.29 12.87 5.95
N TYR A 49 -31.71 14.14 5.77
CA TYR A 49 -33.12 14.51 5.53
C TYR A 49 -33.39 15.17 4.18
N GLU A 50 -32.38 15.67 3.46
CA GLU A 50 -32.59 16.40 2.21
C GLU A 50 -32.79 15.47 1.00
N LYS A 51 -33.63 15.93 0.07
CA LYS A 51 -33.91 15.30 -1.23
C LYS A 51 -32.66 15.35 -2.11
N GLU A 52 -32.57 14.47 -3.11
CA GLU A 52 -31.43 14.21 -4.02
C GLU A 52 -30.71 15.44 -4.63
N ASN A 53 -31.23 16.66 -4.50
CA ASN A 53 -30.75 17.88 -5.15
C ASN A 53 -29.80 18.78 -4.31
N ASP A 54 -29.49 18.51 -3.03
CA ASP A 54 -28.44 19.29 -2.33
C ASP A 54 -27.03 18.82 -2.68
N GLU A 55 -26.59 19.18 -3.88
CA GLU A 55 -25.24 18.92 -4.36
C GLU A 55 -24.17 19.66 -3.55
N SER A 56 -24.50 20.77 -2.88
CA SER A 56 -23.50 21.55 -2.12
C SER A 56 -23.04 20.81 -0.86
N SER A 57 -23.97 20.26 -0.08
CA SER A 57 -23.62 19.48 1.11
C SER A 57 -22.90 18.18 0.75
N LYS A 58 -23.30 17.50 -0.33
CA LYS A 58 -22.63 16.30 -0.84
C LYS A 58 -21.19 16.59 -1.29
N LEU A 59 -20.99 17.67 -2.05
CA LEU A 59 -19.67 18.10 -2.50
C LEU A 59 -18.76 18.47 -1.32
N LEU A 60 -19.31 19.17 -0.31
CA LEU A 60 -18.57 19.51 0.90
C LEU A 60 -18.17 18.24 1.68
N PHE A 61 -19.08 17.29 1.84
CA PHE A 61 -18.77 16.02 2.50
C PHE A 61 -17.71 15.22 1.73
N LYS A 62 -17.81 15.16 0.39
CA LYS A 62 -16.78 14.55 -0.46
C LYS A 62 -15.42 15.24 -0.36
N CYS A 63 -15.39 16.55 -0.13
CA CYS A 63 -14.14 17.25 0.19
C CYS A 63 -13.57 16.80 1.54
N PHE A 64 -14.40 16.57 2.57
CA PHE A 64 -13.93 16.02 3.84
C PHE A 64 -13.33 14.63 3.69
N THR A 65 -14.01 13.71 3.01
CA THR A 65 -13.53 12.32 2.85
C THR A 65 -12.19 12.29 2.12
N LYS A 66 -12.00 13.14 1.11
CA LYS A 66 -10.77 13.20 0.32
C LYS A 66 -9.60 13.85 1.05
N HIS A 67 -9.82 14.95 1.76
CA HIS A 67 -8.73 15.78 2.29
C HIS A 67 -8.47 15.60 3.78
N PHE A 68 -9.49 15.21 4.55
CA PHE A 68 -9.43 15.13 6.01
C PHE A 68 -10.07 13.85 6.59
N PRO A 69 -9.81 12.64 6.04
CA PRO A 69 -10.50 11.42 6.44
C PRO A 69 -10.34 11.07 7.93
N ASN A 70 -9.13 11.22 8.47
CA ASN A 70 -8.82 10.93 9.88
C ASN A 70 -9.62 11.81 10.86
N LEU A 71 -9.69 13.11 10.57
CA LEU A 71 -10.37 14.07 11.42
C LEU A 71 -11.89 13.94 11.28
N LEU A 72 -12.37 13.67 10.06
CA LEU A 72 -13.77 13.35 9.81
C LEU A 72 -14.20 12.10 10.58
N ALA A 73 -13.39 11.04 10.59
CA ALA A 73 -13.71 9.81 11.31
C ALA A 73 -13.91 10.05 12.81
N SER A 74 -12.97 10.75 13.44
CA SER A 74 -13.06 11.14 14.86
C SER A 74 -14.29 12.01 15.13
N LYS A 75 -14.55 13.00 14.27
CA LYS A 75 -15.69 13.91 14.42
C LYS A 75 -17.05 13.23 14.22
N LEU A 76 -17.17 12.28 13.29
CA LEU A 76 -18.41 11.51 13.10
C LEU A 76 -18.75 10.67 14.35
N LEU A 77 -17.75 10.11 15.03
CA LEU A 77 -17.96 9.44 16.33
C LEU A 77 -18.41 10.41 17.43
N GLN A 78 -17.90 11.65 17.42
CA GLN A 78 -18.40 12.68 18.34
C GLN A 78 -19.86 13.04 18.05
N VAL A 79 -20.24 13.18 16.78
CA VAL A 79 -21.64 13.43 16.37
C VAL A 79 -22.55 12.28 16.83
N TYR A 80 -22.12 11.04 16.67
CA TYR A 80 -22.83 9.87 17.17
C TYR A 80 -23.11 9.98 18.66
N ARG A 81 -22.07 10.29 19.46
CA ARG A 81 -22.16 10.40 20.91
C ARG A 81 -23.04 11.56 21.38
N SER A 82 -22.98 12.71 20.70
CA SER A 82 -23.71 13.91 21.09
C SER A 82 -25.19 13.89 20.72
N THR A 83 -25.58 13.03 19.79
CA THR A 83 -26.95 13.00 19.26
C THR A 83 -27.81 12.04 20.07
N THR A 84 -28.55 12.58 21.05
CA THR A 84 -29.52 11.84 21.87
C THR A 84 -30.96 11.96 21.31
N PRO A 85 -31.93 11.11 21.73
CA PRO A 85 -33.32 11.18 21.27
C PRO A 85 -33.89 12.60 21.53
N PRO A 86 -34.51 13.27 20.54
CA PRO A 86 -35.48 12.73 19.58
C PRO A 86 -34.98 12.52 18.13
N ARG A 87 -33.66 12.49 17.87
CA ARG A 87 -33.10 12.35 16.50
C ARG A 87 -32.31 11.04 16.26
N PRO A 88 -32.88 9.85 16.50
CA PRO A 88 -32.16 8.58 16.36
C PRO A 88 -31.66 8.32 14.92
N LYS A 89 -32.38 8.80 13.90
CA LYS A 89 -31.98 8.66 12.50
C LYS A 89 -30.62 9.30 12.20
N ILE A 90 -30.34 10.48 12.76
CA ILE A 90 -29.08 11.19 12.54
C ILE A 90 -27.92 10.43 13.19
N ARG A 91 -28.16 9.87 14.38
CA ARG A 91 -27.18 9.07 15.11
C ARG A 91 -26.75 7.86 14.26
N SER A 92 -27.68 7.01 13.83
CA SER A 92 -27.36 5.86 12.97
C SER A 92 -26.77 6.29 11.62
N TYR A 93 -27.27 7.39 11.04
CA TYR A 93 -26.72 7.91 9.77
C TYR A 93 -25.26 8.36 9.90
N SER A 94 -24.86 8.95 11.04
CA SER A 94 -23.46 9.31 11.29
C SER A 94 -22.51 8.10 11.31
N LEU A 95 -22.95 6.96 11.87
CA LEU A 95 -22.20 5.70 11.79
C LEU A 95 -22.16 5.17 10.36
N SER A 96 -23.27 5.26 9.62
CA SER A 96 -23.29 4.80 8.23
C SER A 96 -22.31 5.58 7.35
N LEU A 97 -22.21 6.90 7.54
CA LEU A 97 -21.23 7.75 6.86
C LEU A 97 -19.79 7.37 7.24
N LEU A 98 -19.55 7.01 8.50
CA LEU A 98 -18.24 6.56 8.97
C LEU A 98 -17.87 5.18 8.39
N ASP A 99 -18.81 4.23 8.39
CA ASP A 99 -18.61 2.92 7.78
C ASP A 99 -18.30 3.06 6.27
N SER A 100 -19.04 3.91 5.55
CA SER A 100 -18.74 4.22 4.14
C SER A 100 -17.37 4.87 3.95
N LEU A 101 -17.00 5.85 4.79
CA LEU A 101 -15.66 6.46 4.75
C LEU A 101 -14.55 5.42 4.91
N LEU A 102 -14.69 4.51 5.88
CA LEU A 102 -13.69 3.48 6.14
C LEU A 102 -13.62 2.44 5.01
N ILE A 103 -14.74 2.12 4.37
CA ILE A 103 -14.76 1.29 3.14
C ILE A 103 -14.00 2.00 2.02
N ASP A 104 -14.29 3.27 1.75
CA ASP A 104 -13.62 4.02 0.69
C ASP A 104 -12.10 4.09 0.90
N LEU A 105 -11.68 4.23 2.16
CA LEU A 105 -10.26 4.20 2.56
C LEU A 105 -9.63 2.82 2.37
N GLU A 106 -10.31 1.76 2.78
CA GLU A 106 -9.87 0.37 2.61
C GLU A 106 -9.73 0.02 1.12
N ASP A 107 -10.73 0.36 0.29
CA ASP A 107 -10.71 0.16 -1.16
C ASP A 107 -9.60 0.98 -1.85
N SER A 108 -9.34 2.19 -1.34
CA SER A 108 -8.24 3.05 -1.81
C SER A 108 -6.87 2.66 -1.22
N ARG A 109 -6.81 1.66 -0.32
CA ARG A 109 -5.62 1.25 0.42
C ARG A 109 -4.93 2.39 1.19
N ILE A 110 -5.73 3.32 1.71
CA ILE A 110 -5.26 4.44 2.52
C ILE A 110 -5.53 4.10 3.99
N ALA A 111 -4.47 3.83 4.75
CA ALA A 111 -4.59 3.60 6.19
C ALA A 111 -4.90 4.91 6.95
N LEU A 112 -5.59 4.77 8.08
CA LEU A 112 -5.69 5.83 9.06
C LEU A 112 -4.30 6.15 9.63
N LYS A 113 -4.04 7.43 9.89
CA LYS A 113 -2.75 7.89 10.42
C LYS A 113 -2.62 7.49 11.89
N THR A 114 -1.45 6.97 12.27
CA THR A 114 -1.08 6.60 13.65
C THR A 114 -1.46 7.66 14.69
N LYS A 115 -1.22 8.95 14.40
CA LYS A 115 -1.55 10.07 15.29
C LYS A 115 -3.05 10.23 15.58
N ALA A 116 -3.91 9.84 14.64
CA ALA A 116 -5.36 9.96 14.76
C ALA A 116 -6.00 8.71 15.35
N LEU A 117 -5.34 7.55 15.28
CA LEU A 117 -5.85 6.29 15.80
C LEU A 117 -6.13 6.35 17.31
N GLY A 118 -5.26 7.01 18.09
CA GLY A 118 -5.48 7.20 19.53
C GLY A 118 -6.82 7.88 19.83
N ASP A 119 -7.07 9.01 19.20
CA ASP A 119 -8.34 9.74 19.34
C ASP A 119 -9.52 8.88 18.89
N ILE A 120 -9.44 8.27 17.70
CA ILE A 120 -10.53 7.46 17.14
C ILE A 120 -10.88 6.28 18.08
N LYS A 121 -9.87 5.58 18.59
CA LYS A 121 -10.04 4.48 19.55
C LYS A 121 -10.71 4.94 20.83
N GLN A 122 -10.28 6.07 21.39
CA GLN A 122 -10.90 6.63 22.59
C GLN A 122 -12.39 6.95 22.37
N HIS A 123 -12.74 7.53 21.22
CA HIS A 123 -14.12 7.79 20.87
C HIS A 123 -14.92 6.49 20.69
N LEU A 124 -14.37 5.48 20.00
CA LEU A 124 -15.00 4.17 19.84
C LEU A 124 -15.24 3.46 21.17
N ASN A 125 -14.23 3.40 22.04
CA ASN A 125 -14.35 2.82 23.38
C ASN A 125 -15.50 3.49 24.13
N THR A 126 -15.61 4.82 24.04
CA THR A 126 -16.72 5.54 24.67
C THR A 126 -18.07 5.18 24.02
N CYS A 127 -18.15 5.07 22.70
CA CYS A 127 -19.38 4.65 21.99
C CYS A 127 -19.82 3.23 22.35
N LEU A 128 -18.88 2.32 22.61
CA LEU A 128 -19.16 0.93 22.97
C LEU A 128 -19.69 0.80 24.41
N VAL A 129 -19.10 1.57 25.33
CA VAL A 129 -19.46 1.54 26.77
C VAL A 129 -20.68 2.40 27.08
N SER A 130 -20.88 3.51 26.37
CA SER A 130 -21.98 4.44 26.64
C SER A 130 -23.17 4.24 25.70
N GLN A 131 -24.37 4.27 26.28
CA GLN A 131 -25.71 4.25 25.66
C GLN A 131 -26.30 2.85 25.39
N GLU A 132 -27.63 2.74 25.55
CA GLU A 132 -28.41 1.69 24.91
C GLU A 132 -28.22 1.85 23.39
N THR A 133 -27.38 0.99 22.82
CA THR A 133 -27.14 0.90 21.39
C THR A 133 -28.23 0.04 20.78
N SER A 134 -28.87 0.53 19.71
CA SER A 134 -29.75 -0.32 18.91
C SER A 134 -28.93 -1.47 18.32
N GLU A 135 -29.58 -2.60 18.02
CA GLU A 135 -28.89 -3.74 17.39
C GLU A 135 -28.22 -3.34 16.07
N GLU A 136 -28.88 -2.50 15.27
CA GLU A 136 -28.34 -1.98 14.00
C GLU A 136 -27.08 -1.13 14.20
N ASP A 137 -27.10 -0.21 15.18
CA ASP A 137 -25.94 0.61 15.51
C ASP A 137 -24.79 -0.25 16.03
N PHE A 138 -25.07 -1.27 16.83
CA PHE A 138 -24.05 -2.17 17.36
C PHE A 138 -23.36 -2.99 16.25
N ILE A 139 -24.12 -3.43 15.24
CA ILE A 139 -23.56 -4.07 14.04
C ILE A 139 -22.63 -3.10 13.29
N LEU A 140 -23.05 -1.85 13.09
CA LEU A 140 -22.23 -0.83 12.44
C LEU A 140 -20.96 -0.52 13.25
N LEU A 141 -21.08 -0.35 14.57
CA LEU A 141 -19.94 -0.14 15.46
C LEU A 141 -18.96 -1.31 15.41
N SER A 142 -19.43 -2.55 15.43
CA SER A 142 -18.57 -3.73 15.32
C SER A 142 -17.76 -3.75 14.02
N ARG A 143 -18.39 -3.37 12.90
CA ARG A 143 -17.72 -3.24 11.60
C ARG A 143 -16.72 -2.08 11.55
N ILE A 144 -17.02 -0.96 12.19
CA ILE A 144 -16.12 0.20 12.30
C ILE A 144 -14.90 -0.17 13.16
N VAL A 145 -15.13 -0.81 14.33
CA VAL A 145 -14.08 -1.33 15.21
C VAL A 145 -13.16 -2.27 14.45
N SER A 146 -13.71 -3.22 13.68
CA SER A 146 -12.93 -4.14 12.85
C SER A 146 -11.98 -3.42 11.89
N ARG A 147 -12.44 -2.38 11.19
CA ARG A 147 -11.60 -1.63 10.24
C ARG A 147 -10.52 -0.80 10.93
N VAL A 148 -10.86 -0.14 12.03
CA VAL A 148 -9.88 0.62 12.83
C VAL A 148 -8.86 -0.33 13.48
N ALA A 149 -9.26 -1.55 13.83
CA ALA A 149 -8.39 -2.57 14.40
C ALA A 149 -7.32 -3.01 13.40
N VAL A 150 -7.63 -3.12 12.10
CA VAL A 150 -6.64 -3.45 11.06
C VAL A 150 -5.46 -2.47 11.13
N ASP A 151 -5.71 -1.18 11.03
CA ASP A 151 -4.66 -0.16 11.06
C ASP A 151 -3.96 -0.10 12.41
N SER A 152 -4.71 -0.27 13.51
CA SER A 152 -4.14 -0.22 14.86
C SER A 152 -3.15 -1.35 15.12
N PHE A 153 -3.51 -2.59 14.78
CA PHE A 153 -2.64 -3.74 15.05
C PHE A 153 -1.49 -3.86 14.05
N ILE A 154 -1.67 -3.44 12.78
CA ILE A 154 -0.56 -3.33 11.81
C ILE A 154 0.52 -2.35 12.33
N GLU A 155 0.09 -1.25 12.94
CA GLU A 155 0.97 -0.24 13.53
C GLU A 155 1.45 -0.63 14.95
N ASN A 156 1.16 -1.85 15.42
CA ASN A 156 1.48 -2.35 16.77
C ASN A 156 0.96 -1.46 17.92
N ILE A 157 -0.23 -0.88 17.75
CA ILE A 157 -0.89 -0.04 18.76
C ILE A 157 -1.88 -0.91 19.56
N PRO A 158 -1.59 -1.24 20.84
CA PRO A 158 -2.40 -2.15 21.65
C PRO A 158 -3.79 -1.57 21.94
N TRP A 159 -4.81 -2.42 22.05
CA TRP A 159 -6.20 -1.99 22.29
C TRP A 159 -6.85 -2.72 23.47
N ASP A 160 -6.23 -2.56 24.64
CA ASP A 160 -6.61 -3.26 25.88
C ASP A 160 -8.04 -2.92 26.34
N GLU A 161 -8.52 -1.70 26.08
CA GLU A 161 -9.88 -1.29 26.45
C GLU A 161 -10.94 -2.03 25.64
N LEU A 162 -10.67 -2.36 24.38
CA LEU A 162 -11.56 -3.16 23.55
C LEU A 162 -11.59 -4.61 24.05
N SER A 163 -10.44 -5.17 24.43
CA SER A 163 -10.38 -6.51 25.02
C SER A 163 -11.20 -6.57 26.32
N SER A 164 -11.00 -5.59 27.21
CA SER A 164 -11.75 -5.44 28.46
C SER A 164 -13.26 -5.28 28.22
N TYR A 165 -13.65 -4.52 27.19
CA TYR A 165 -15.05 -4.38 26.79
C TYR A 165 -15.65 -5.71 26.35
N ILE A 166 -14.96 -6.47 25.48
CA ILE A 166 -15.44 -7.77 25.01
C ILE A 166 -15.62 -8.74 26.18
N ILE A 167 -14.70 -8.74 27.16
CA ILE A 167 -14.82 -9.54 28.38
C ILE A 167 -16.04 -9.10 29.19
N SER A 168 -16.29 -7.78 29.30
CA SER A 168 -17.45 -7.28 30.05
C SER A 168 -18.80 -7.71 29.46
N LEU A 169 -18.86 -8.05 28.17
CA LEU A 169 -20.05 -8.59 27.50
C LEU A 169 -20.39 -10.04 27.89
N HIS A 170 -19.72 -10.62 28.89
CA HIS A 170 -19.85 -12.02 29.28
C HIS A 170 -21.30 -12.57 29.36
N GLU A 171 -22.30 -11.76 29.72
CA GLU A 171 -23.72 -12.16 29.76
C GLU A 171 -24.43 -12.14 28.38
N ASP A 172 -23.91 -11.42 27.39
CA ASP A 172 -24.48 -11.28 26.04
C ASP A 172 -23.65 -12.06 25.01
N ASP A 173 -23.93 -13.37 24.91
CA ASP A 173 -23.28 -14.29 23.97
C ASP A 173 -23.35 -13.75 22.53
N LYS A 174 -24.49 -13.18 22.12
CA LYS A 174 -24.69 -12.69 20.75
C LYS A 174 -23.80 -11.50 20.44
N LYS A 175 -23.74 -10.48 21.30
CA LYS A 175 -22.86 -9.32 21.09
C LYS A 175 -21.39 -9.69 21.15
N THR A 176 -21.02 -10.58 22.08
CA THR A 176 -19.65 -11.10 22.19
C THR A 176 -19.22 -11.79 20.89
N LEU A 177 -20.04 -12.69 20.36
CA LEU A 177 -19.76 -13.40 19.11
C LEU A 177 -19.74 -12.44 17.91
N LEU A 178 -20.67 -11.49 17.85
CA LEU A 178 -20.74 -10.50 16.77
C LEU A 178 -19.48 -9.65 16.70
N ILE A 179 -19.09 -8.99 17.80
CA ILE A 179 -17.91 -8.12 17.77
C ILE A 179 -16.64 -8.90 17.44
N PHE A 180 -16.45 -10.08 18.03
CA PHE A 180 -15.27 -10.90 17.77
C PHE A 180 -15.23 -11.49 16.35
N SER A 181 -16.39 -11.88 15.79
CA SER A 181 -16.49 -12.36 14.41
C SER A 181 -16.09 -11.30 13.38
N GLU A 182 -16.34 -10.02 13.67
CA GLU A 182 -15.97 -8.91 12.80
C GLU A 182 -14.46 -8.59 12.88
N LEU A 183 -13.80 -8.79 14.02
CA LEU A 183 -12.39 -8.44 14.22
C LEU A 183 -11.45 -9.03 13.15
N PRO A 184 -10.42 -8.28 12.72
CA PRO A 184 -9.50 -8.73 11.68
C PRO A 184 -8.62 -9.88 12.17
N MET A 185 -7.90 -10.50 11.24
CA MET A 185 -7.02 -11.63 11.58
C MET A 185 -5.63 -11.22 12.08
N VAL A 186 -5.34 -9.92 12.12
CA VAL A 186 -4.02 -9.38 12.45
C VAL A 186 -3.89 -9.00 13.93
N LEU A 187 -4.61 -9.67 14.82
CA LEU A 187 -4.59 -9.36 16.25
C LEU A 187 -3.22 -9.69 16.84
N ASP A 188 -2.77 -8.88 17.81
CA ASP A 188 -1.59 -9.22 18.59
C ASP A 188 -1.93 -10.21 19.71
N GLU A 189 -0.92 -10.93 20.20
CA GLU A 189 -1.08 -11.95 21.23
C GLU A 189 -1.57 -11.33 22.55
N ARG A 190 -1.13 -10.10 22.86
CA ARG A 190 -1.49 -9.38 24.09
C ARG A 190 -2.98 -9.06 24.14
N PHE A 191 -3.59 -8.78 23.01
CA PHE A 191 -5.02 -8.55 22.89
C PHE A 191 -5.84 -9.85 23.04
N LEU A 192 -5.37 -10.94 22.42
CA LEU A 192 -6.12 -12.20 22.41
C LEU A 192 -6.02 -12.96 23.74
N MET A 193 -4.86 -12.95 24.40
CA MET A 193 -4.63 -13.75 25.61
C MET A 193 -5.67 -13.50 26.73
N PRO A 194 -6.01 -12.24 27.09
CA PRO A 194 -7.05 -11.97 28.07
C PRO A 194 -8.42 -12.53 27.66
N LEU A 195 -8.74 -12.56 26.36
CA LEU A 195 -10.00 -13.12 25.87
C LEU A 195 -10.02 -14.65 26.02
N LEU A 196 -8.89 -15.32 25.80
CA LEU A 196 -8.76 -16.76 25.97
C LEU A 196 -8.84 -17.16 27.45
N GLU A 197 -8.20 -16.39 28.33
CA GLU A 197 -8.24 -16.59 29.79
C GLU A 197 -9.63 -16.38 30.38
N ASN A 198 -10.49 -15.60 29.69
CA ASN A 198 -11.89 -15.39 30.04
C ASN A 198 -12.85 -16.23 29.16
N ASP A 199 -12.44 -17.45 28.82
CA ASP A 199 -13.28 -18.49 28.22
C ASP A 199 -13.96 -18.13 26.87
N LEU A 200 -13.44 -17.14 26.12
CA LEU A 200 -14.02 -16.80 24.81
C LEU A 200 -14.04 -18.00 23.86
N HIS A 201 -12.99 -18.81 23.88
CA HIS A 201 -12.89 -20.03 23.06
C HIS A 201 -13.97 -21.06 23.46
N VAL A 202 -14.24 -21.24 24.75
CA VAL A 202 -15.32 -22.12 25.24
C VAL A 202 -16.68 -21.60 24.80
N LYS A 203 -16.88 -20.27 24.87
CA LYS A 203 -18.13 -19.60 24.44
C LYS A 203 -18.40 -19.79 22.95
N ILE A 204 -17.37 -19.67 22.11
CA ILE A 204 -17.46 -19.95 20.67
C ILE A 204 -17.83 -21.41 20.43
N VAL A 205 -17.18 -22.36 21.11
CA VAL A 205 -17.48 -23.79 20.98
C VAL A 205 -18.91 -24.10 21.44
N LYS A 206 -19.39 -23.49 22.52
CA LYS A 206 -20.79 -23.58 22.96
C LYS A 206 -21.74 -23.09 21.87
N GLY A 207 -21.48 -21.92 21.28
CA GLY A 207 -22.29 -21.39 20.17
C GLY A 207 -22.27 -22.25 18.90
N LEU A 208 -21.20 -23.04 18.69
CA LEU A 208 -21.10 -23.99 17.59
C LEU A 208 -21.91 -25.27 17.86
N LEU A 209 -21.73 -25.88 19.03
CA LEU A 209 -22.26 -27.22 19.32
C LEU A 209 -23.69 -27.18 19.88
N ASP A 210 -24.04 -26.13 20.62
CA ASP A 210 -25.36 -25.92 21.19
C ASP A 210 -25.88 -24.49 20.96
N PRO A 211 -26.13 -24.09 19.69
CA PRO A 211 -26.63 -22.76 19.40
C PRO A 211 -28.07 -22.59 19.88
N GLY A 212 -28.35 -21.48 20.57
CA GLY A 212 -29.70 -21.08 20.95
C GLY A 212 -30.53 -20.65 19.74
N ARG A 213 -29.97 -19.81 18.87
CA ARG A 213 -30.62 -19.33 17.62
C ARG A 213 -29.74 -19.54 16.38
N ASP A 214 -30.37 -19.55 15.21
CA ASP A 214 -29.67 -19.69 13.91
C ASP A 214 -28.64 -18.60 13.66
N GLU A 215 -28.92 -17.38 14.12
CA GLU A 215 -27.98 -16.26 13.98
C GLU A 215 -26.77 -16.42 14.88
N GLU A 216 -26.95 -16.87 16.12
CA GLU A 216 -25.86 -17.15 17.06
C GLU A 216 -24.95 -18.24 16.52
N TRP A 217 -25.51 -19.28 15.90
CA TRP A 217 -24.71 -20.30 15.22
C TRP A 217 -23.87 -19.71 14.07
N CYS A 218 -24.46 -18.85 13.25
CA CYS A 218 -23.73 -18.21 12.14
C CYS A 218 -22.58 -17.33 12.67
N LEU A 219 -22.81 -16.60 13.76
CA LEU A 219 -21.79 -15.78 14.42
C LEU A 219 -20.71 -16.66 15.07
N ALA A 220 -21.08 -17.74 15.74
CA ALA A 220 -20.15 -18.69 16.33
C ALA A 220 -19.28 -19.39 15.28
N LEU A 221 -19.84 -19.70 14.10
CA LEU A 221 -19.08 -20.24 12.97
C LEU A 221 -18.01 -19.27 12.47
N GLU A 222 -18.38 -17.99 12.30
CA GLU A 222 -17.45 -16.97 11.85
C GLU A 222 -16.41 -16.62 12.91
N ALA A 223 -16.82 -16.53 14.17
CA ALA A 223 -15.94 -16.34 15.33
C ALA A 223 -14.98 -17.52 15.51
N GLY A 224 -15.45 -18.76 15.38
CA GLY A 224 -14.62 -19.97 15.46
C GLY A 224 -13.62 -20.04 14.32
N PHE A 225 -14.03 -19.70 13.11
CA PHE A 225 -13.10 -19.57 11.98
C PHE A 225 -12.02 -18.52 12.27
N ASN A 226 -12.40 -17.34 12.77
CA ASN A 226 -11.45 -16.29 13.15
C ASN A 226 -10.49 -16.78 14.26
N MET A 227 -11.02 -17.41 15.30
CA MET A 227 -10.25 -17.95 16.42
C MET A 227 -9.24 -19.02 15.96
N ALA A 228 -9.67 -19.96 15.11
CA ALA A 228 -8.79 -21.00 14.58
C ALA A 228 -7.58 -20.39 13.85
N LEU A 229 -7.80 -19.33 13.08
CA LEU A 229 -6.72 -18.64 12.37
C LEU A 229 -5.77 -17.89 13.30
N GLN A 230 -6.32 -17.24 14.33
CA GLN A 230 -5.50 -16.58 15.35
C GLN A 230 -4.62 -17.56 16.12
N LEU A 231 -5.17 -18.71 16.51
CA LEU A 231 -4.41 -19.71 17.28
C LEU A 231 -3.25 -20.31 16.49
N ILE A 232 -3.33 -20.35 15.14
CA ILE A 232 -2.20 -20.72 14.28
C ILE A 232 -1.09 -19.68 14.38
N SER A 233 -1.45 -18.39 14.29
CA SER A 233 -0.51 -17.28 14.40
C SER A 233 0.31 -17.35 15.69
N PHE A 234 -0.30 -17.82 16.78
CA PHE A 234 0.32 -17.95 18.11
C PHE A 234 0.87 -19.35 18.40
N GLN A 235 0.97 -20.23 17.39
CA GLN A 235 1.52 -21.59 17.50
C GLN A 235 0.82 -22.49 18.54
N ARG A 236 -0.43 -22.20 18.91
CA ARG A 236 -1.27 -22.98 19.83
C ARG A 236 -1.94 -24.15 19.12
N LYS A 237 -1.13 -25.09 18.61
CA LYS A 237 -1.58 -26.19 17.75
C LYS A 237 -2.64 -27.08 18.39
N ASP A 238 -2.58 -27.24 19.72
CA ASP A 238 -3.57 -27.94 20.54
C ASP A 238 -4.98 -27.38 20.31
N LEU A 239 -5.14 -26.07 20.53
CA LEU A 239 -6.43 -25.40 20.44
C LEU A 239 -6.92 -25.23 19.00
N VAL A 240 -6.01 -25.14 18.03
CA VAL A 240 -6.38 -25.08 16.60
C VAL A 240 -7.15 -26.34 16.19
N CYS A 241 -6.64 -27.52 16.57
CA CYS A 241 -7.29 -28.78 16.23
C CYS A 241 -8.67 -28.90 16.85
N ASP A 242 -8.82 -28.51 18.12
CA ASP A 242 -10.10 -28.53 18.83
C ASP A 242 -11.12 -27.60 18.19
N MET A 243 -10.71 -26.39 17.82
CA MET A 243 -11.59 -25.41 17.17
C MET A 243 -11.99 -25.87 15.76
N VAL A 244 -11.05 -26.36 14.95
CA VAL A 244 -11.33 -26.91 13.61
C VAL A 244 -12.28 -28.10 13.69
N TYR A 245 -12.06 -29.01 14.65
CA TYR A 245 -12.94 -30.14 14.89
C TYR A 245 -14.34 -29.69 15.28
N ALA A 246 -14.46 -28.74 16.22
CA ALA A 246 -15.75 -28.19 16.65
C ALA A 246 -16.52 -27.56 15.47
N ILE A 247 -15.85 -26.80 14.61
CA ILE A 247 -16.44 -26.21 13.39
C ILE A 247 -16.98 -27.29 12.45
N VAL A 248 -16.16 -28.28 12.10
CA VAL A 248 -16.54 -29.34 11.15
C VAL A 248 -17.69 -30.19 11.72
N LYS A 249 -17.60 -30.58 12.98
CA LYS A 249 -18.64 -31.34 13.69
C LYS A 249 -19.96 -30.56 13.73
N SER A 250 -19.89 -29.27 14.08
CA SER A 250 -21.06 -28.40 14.15
C SER A 250 -21.79 -28.26 12.80
N VAL A 251 -21.04 -28.07 11.70
CA VAL A 251 -21.62 -28.04 10.35
C VAL A 251 -22.27 -29.38 9.99
N MET A 252 -21.60 -30.49 10.29
CA MET A 252 -22.13 -31.85 10.08
C MET A 252 -23.46 -32.06 10.83
N GLU A 253 -23.52 -31.72 12.12
CA GLU A 253 -24.72 -31.87 12.95
C GLU A 253 -25.87 -30.97 12.48
N MET A 254 -25.57 -29.71 12.14
CA MET A 254 -26.58 -28.78 11.62
C MET A 254 -27.26 -29.28 10.35
N VAL A 255 -26.51 -29.94 9.46
CA VAL A 255 -27.07 -30.49 8.23
C VAL A 255 -27.75 -31.84 8.46
N ASN A 256 -27.11 -32.77 9.14
CA ASN A 256 -27.55 -34.16 9.17
C ASN A 256 -28.50 -34.47 10.31
N VAL A 257 -28.33 -33.83 11.47
CA VAL A 257 -29.19 -34.02 12.64
C VAL A 257 -30.31 -32.98 12.64
N ARG A 258 -29.95 -31.69 12.63
CA ARG A 258 -30.91 -30.58 12.78
C ARG A 258 -31.63 -30.20 11.48
N LYS A 259 -31.19 -30.73 10.33
CA LYS A 259 -31.76 -30.49 8.98
C LYS A 259 -31.82 -29.00 8.58
N ARG A 260 -30.94 -28.14 9.10
CA ARG A 260 -30.93 -26.68 8.86
C ARG A 260 -30.00 -26.24 7.73
N LYS A 261 -30.21 -26.78 6.52
CA LYS A 261 -29.34 -26.50 5.35
C LYS A 261 -29.24 -25.02 4.96
N ILE A 262 -30.34 -24.26 5.09
CA ILE A 262 -30.36 -22.82 4.74
C ILE A 262 -29.46 -22.02 5.68
N VAL A 263 -29.48 -22.35 6.98
CA VAL A 263 -28.65 -21.71 8.01
C VAL A 263 -27.18 -22.02 7.77
N VAL A 264 -26.87 -23.28 7.45
CA VAL A 264 -25.51 -23.71 7.10
C VAL A 264 -24.99 -22.95 5.88
N ARG A 265 -25.82 -22.79 4.84
CA ARG A 265 -25.47 -21.96 3.66
C ARG A 265 -25.18 -20.52 4.06
N LYS A 266 -26.01 -19.92 4.92
CA LYS A 266 -25.82 -18.55 5.42
C LYS A 266 -24.48 -18.42 6.16
N GLY A 267 -24.19 -19.32 7.09
CA GLY A 267 -22.94 -19.34 7.86
C GLY A 267 -21.70 -19.52 6.98
N LEU A 268 -21.70 -20.51 6.08
CA LEU A 268 -20.57 -20.74 5.17
C LEU A 268 -20.33 -19.56 4.23
N LEU A 269 -21.37 -18.87 3.77
CA LEU A 269 -21.22 -17.64 2.97
C LEU A 269 -20.57 -16.50 3.78
N ARG A 270 -20.77 -16.44 5.10
CA ARG A 270 -20.04 -15.47 5.95
C ARG A 270 -18.56 -15.80 6.02
N VAL A 271 -18.21 -17.07 6.24
CA VAL A 271 -16.81 -17.52 6.19
C VAL A 271 -16.16 -17.19 4.85
N VAL A 272 -16.84 -17.43 3.73
CA VAL A 272 -16.33 -17.06 2.39
C VAL A 272 -16.12 -15.55 2.25
N LYS A 273 -17.03 -14.72 2.75
CA LYS A 273 -16.88 -13.26 2.76
C LYS A 273 -15.71 -12.82 3.62
N LYS A 274 -15.51 -13.44 4.79
CA LYS A 274 -14.38 -13.19 5.68
C LYS A 274 -13.06 -13.53 4.99
N VAL A 275 -12.97 -14.72 4.40
CA VAL A 275 -11.82 -15.15 3.58
C VAL A 275 -11.54 -14.16 2.47
N ARG A 276 -12.56 -13.69 1.74
CA ARG A 276 -12.38 -12.68 0.68
C ARG A 276 -11.81 -11.36 1.20
N ARG A 277 -12.29 -10.87 2.34
CA ARG A 277 -11.84 -9.61 2.95
C ARG A 277 -10.39 -9.72 3.43
N GLU A 278 -10.07 -10.87 4.03
CA GLU A 278 -8.83 -11.03 4.80
C GLU A 278 -7.73 -11.80 4.05
N ALA A 279 -8.01 -12.38 2.89
CA ALA A 279 -7.05 -13.22 2.16
C ALA A 279 -5.73 -12.51 1.84
N LEU A 280 -5.74 -11.20 1.64
CA LEU A 280 -4.52 -10.43 1.41
C LEU A 280 -3.57 -10.38 2.63
N ARG A 281 -4.05 -10.79 3.80
CA ARG A 281 -3.34 -10.77 5.09
C ARG A 281 -2.91 -12.16 5.58
N PHE A 282 -3.34 -13.24 4.91
CA PHE A 282 -2.94 -14.61 5.27
C PHE A 282 -1.43 -14.85 5.03
N ARG A 283 -0.77 -15.59 5.92
CA ARG A 283 0.56 -16.17 5.69
C ARG A 283 0.41 -17.65 5.35
N GLU A 284 1.52 -18.32 5.03
CA GLU A 284 1.53 -19.70 4.53
C GLU A 284 0.77 -20.68 5.44
N ALA A 285 0.93 -20.55 6.76
CA ALA A 285 0.25 -21.40 7.73
C ALA A 285 -1.28 -21.19 7.73
N GLU A 286 -1.75 -19.95 7.63
CA GLU A 286 -3.18 -19.66 7.51
C GLU A 286 -3.74 -20.18 6.18
N TYR A 287 -3.00 -20.06 5.07
CA TYR A 287 -3.38 -20.65 3.78
C TYR A 287 -3.61 -22.15 3.86
N GLU A 288 -2.69 -22.85 4.51
CA GLU A 288 -2.76 -24.30 4.66
C GLU A 288 -4.01 -24.70 5.44
N VAL A 289 -4.29 -24.03 6.57
CA VAL A 289 -5.47 -24.39 7.38
C VAL A 289 -6.78 -24.02 6.70
N VAL A 290 -6.88 -22.85 6.06
CA VAL A 290 -8.09 -22.47 5.31
C VAL A 290 -8.36 -23.47 4.18
N SER A 291 -7.31 -23.90 3.46
CA SER A 291 -7.42 -24.91 2.40
C SER A 291 -7.83 -26.27 2.94
N ARG A 292 -7.23 -26.71 4.05
CA ARG A 292 -7.59 -27.97 4.72
C ARG A 292 -9.01 -27.96 5.25
N LEU A 293 -9.45 -26.85 5.87
CA LEU A 293 -10.80 -26.68 6.36
C LEU A 293 -11.81 -26.75 5.20
N ALA A 294 -11.53 -26.08 4.08
CA ALA A 294 -12.38 -26.16 2.87
C ALA A 294 -12.49 -27.61 2.37
N LEU A 295 -11.38 -28.37 2.34
CA LEU A 295 -11.38 -29.78 1.97
C LEU A 295 -12.13 -30.67 2.96
N MET A 296 -12.02 -30.41 4.27
CA MET A 296 -12.80 -31.15 5.27
C MET A 296 -14.30 -30.92 5.08
N MET A 297 -14.70 -29.69 4.77
CA MET A 297 -16.10 -29.34 4.53
C MET A 297 -16.69 -30.05 3.31
N THR A 298 -15.92 -30.30 2.24
CA THR A 298 -16.43 -31.05 1.07
C THR A 298 -16.66 -32.53 1.36
N ARG A 299 -16.03 -33.09 2.40
CA ARG A 299 -16.20 -34.49 2.82
C ARG A 299 -17.43 -34.70 3.72
N ILE A 300 -18.14 -33.64 4.09
CA ILE A 300 -19.34 -33.75 4.92
C ILE A 300 -20.52 -34.25 4.06
N ASN A 301 -20.98 -35.46 4.35
CA ASN A 301 -22.14 -36.06 3.67
C ASN A 301 -23.42 -35.23 3.89
N GLY A 302 -24.28 -35.11 2.88
CA GLY A 302 -25.59 -34.47 2.98
C GLY A 302 -25.63 -32.95 2.71
N VAL A 303 -24.46 -32.29 2.63
CA VAL A 303 -24.34 -30.85 2.35
C VAL A 303 -23.99 -30.55 0.89
N GLY A 304 -23.28 -31.47 0.22
CA GLY A 304 -23.03 -31.54 -1.22
C GLY A 304 -22.80 -30.18 -1.90
N GLU A 305 -23.83 -29.67 -2.56
CA GLU A 305 -23.77 -28.44 -3.35
C GLU A 305 -23.33 -27.20 -2.56
N VAL A 306 -23.75 -27.07 -1.29
CA VAL A 306 -23.50 -25.84 -0.50
C VAL A 306 -22.06 -25.78 -0.01
N THR A 307 -21.53 -26.88 0.52
CA THR A 307 -20.13 -26.99 0.96
C THR A 307 -19.18 -26.98 -0.22
N GLU A 308 -19.56 -27.62 -1.33
CA GLU A 308 -18.77 -27.62 -2.56
C GLU A 308 -18.69 -26.21 -3.16
N MET A 309 -19.80 -25.46 -3.18
CA MET A 309 -19.80 -24.05 -3.60
C MET A 309 -18.90 -23.20 -2.69
N ALA A 310 -19.05 -23.30 -1.37
CA ALA A 310 -18.23 -22.53 -0.42
C ALA A 310 -16.74 -22.86 -0.56
N ALA A 311 -16.38 -24.14 -0.66
CA ALA A 311 -15.00 -24.59 -0.86
C ALA A 311 -14.43 -24.09 -2.19
N LYS A 312 -15.19 -24.18 -3.30
CA LYS A 312 -14.80 -23.61 -4.60
C LYS A 312 -14.56 -22.11 -4.52
N MET A 313 -15.42 -21.37 -3.81
CA MET A 313 -15.23 -19.93 -3.62
C MET A 313 -13.98 -19.61 -2.79
N ILE A 314 -13.71 -20.38 -1.73
CA ILE A 314 -12.48 -20.25 -0.94
C ILE A 314 -11.27 -20.51 -1.83
N HIS A 315 -11.20 -21.66 -2.50
CA HIS A 315 -10.09 -21.99 -3.40
C HIS A 315 -9.90 -20.94 -4.50
N HIS A 316 -10.98 -20.45 -5.11
CA HIS A 316 -10.89 -19.38 -6.10
C HIS A 316 -10.30 -18.08 -5.53
N VAL A 317 -10.66 -17.70 -4.30
CA VAL A 317 -10.07 -16.54 -3.62
C VAL A 317 -8.58 -16.77 -3.33
N LEU A 318 -8.19 -17.97 -2.88
CA LEU A 318 -6.80 -18.32 -2.60
C LEU A 318 -5.95 -18.39 -3.89
N ASP A 319 -6.49 -18.95 -4.98
CA ASP A 319 -5.84 -19.00 -6.30
C ASP A 319 -5.70 -17.61 -6.92
N SER A 320 -6.73 -16.77 -6.75
CA SER A 320 -6.67 -15.36 -7.14
C SER A 320 -5.58 -14.62 -6.36
N ARG A 321 -5.30 -15.00 -5.11
CA ARG A 321 -4.16 -14.49 -4.34
C ARG A 321 -2.83 -14.93 -4.93
N VAL A 322 -2.64 -16.20 -5.34
CA VAL A 322 -1.41 -16.61 -6.06
C VAL A 322 -1.22 -15.74 -7.31
N LYS A 323 -2.28 -15.47 -8.07
CA LYS A 323 -2.22 -14.58 -9.25
C LYS A 323 -1.97 -13.12 -8.90
N ILE A 324 -2.55 -12.61 -7.82
CA ILE A 324 -2.33 -11.25 -7.32
C ILE A 324 -0.91 -11.13 -6.77
N GLU A 325 -0.38 -12.11 -6.06
CA GLU A 325 0.96 -12.15 -5.47
C GLU A 325 2.03 -12.33 -6.55
N ILE A 326 1.76 -13.10 -7.61
CA ILE A 326 2.55 -13.10 -8.86
C ILE A 326 2.48 -11.73 -9.56
N LYS A 327 1.32 -11.06 -9.55
CA LYS A 327 1.20 -9.65 -10.00
C LYS A 327 1.81 -8.64 -9.01
N ARG A 328 2.00 -8.99 -7.74
CA ARG A 328 2.53 -8.13 -6.67
C ARG A 328 4.06 -8.24 -6.59
N GLY A 329 4.59 -9.42 -6.94
CA GLY A 329 5.97 -9.61 -7.38
C GLY A 329 6.32 -8.82 -8.65
N LYS A 330 5.31 -8.29 -9.36
CA LYS A 330 5.48 -7.32 -10.46
C LYS A 330 5.50 -5.84 -10.02
N THR A 331 5.70 -5.49 -8.75
CA THR A 331 5.91 -4.07 -8.35
C THR A 331 7.03 -3.89 -7.31
N MET A 332 8.20 -4.48 -7.53
CA MET A 332 9.34 -4.37 -6.60
C MET A 332 10.12 -3.07 -6.78
N PHE A 333 10.44 -2.73 -8.02
CA PHE A 333 11.20 -1.54 -8.38
C PHE A 333 10.64 -0.90 -9.65
N GLY A 334 10.91 0.39 -9.80
CA GLY A 334 10.65 1.15 -11.01
C GLY A 334 11.93 1.74 -11.58
N VAL A 335 11.95 1.91 -12.90
CA VAL A 335 13.09 2.45 -13.65
C VAL A 335 12.61 3.56 -14.59
N VAL A 336 13.38 4.63 -14.69
CA VAL A 336 13.18 5.72 -15.65
C VAL A 336 14.50 6.01 -16.34
N PHE A 337 14.47 6.05 -17.67
CA PHE A 337 15.58 6.55 -18.47
C PHE A 337 15.34 8.03 -18.77
N PRO A 338 16.14 8.97 -18.21
CA PRO A 338 15.92 10.40 -18.36
C PRO A 338 15.78 10.81 -19.82
N ASN A 339 14.73 11.57 -20.15
CA ASN A 339 14.38 12.04 -21.49
C ASN A 339 14.11 10.94 -22.54
N ARG A 340 14.04 9.66 -22.14
CA ARG A 340 13.89 8.52 -23.06
C ARG A 340 12.71 7.61 -22.74
N SER A 341 12.32 7.48 -21.47
CA SER A 341 11.20 6.62 -21.08
C SER A 341 10.23 7.28 -20.11
N PHE A 342 8.98 6.83 -20.13
CA PHE A 342 8.09 6.95 -18.97
C PHE A 342 8.58 5.98 -17.86
N PRO A 343 8.10 6.13 -16.61
CA PRO A 343 8.36 5.14 -15.57
C PRO A 343 7.96 3.74 -16.00
N MET A 344 8.93 2.85 -16.01
CA MET A 344 8.79 1.42 -16.30
C MET A 344 8.79 0.68 -14.97
N ASP A 345 7.98 -0.37 -14.86
CA ASP A 345 8.00 -1.27 -13.71
C ASP A 345 8.74 -2.57 -14.05
N ILE A 346 8.97 -3.39 -13.03
CA ILE A 346 9.58 -4.72 -13.15
C ILE A 346 8.91 -5.63 -14.20
N SER A 347 7.65 -5.38 -14.61
CA SER A 347 6.99 -6.19 -15.64
C SER A 347 7.57 -5.99 -17.05
N THR A 348 8.31 -4.89 -17.26
CA THR A 348 9.06 -4.66 -18.50
C THR A 348 10.38 -5.42 -18.55
N PHE A 349 10.81 -6.00 -17.44
CA PHE A 349 12.01 -6.83 -17.36
C PHE A 349 11.66 -8.31 -17.48
N VAL A 350 12.52 -9.08 -18.13
CA VAL A 350 12.45 -10.54 -18.12
C VAL A 350 13.08 -11.02 -16.82
N GLN A 351 12.27 -11.62 -15.95
CA GLN A 351 12.75 -12.27 -14.74
C GLN A 351 13.43 -13.60 -15.12
N ILE A 352 14.71 -13.75 -14.80
CA ILE A 352 15.48 -14.97 -15.11
C ILE A 352 15.50 -15.93 -13.91
N ASP A 353 15.39 -15.41 -12.68
CA ASP A 353 15.18 -16.19 -11.46
C ASP A 353 14.52 -15.35 -10.35
N THR A 354 14.45 -15.86 -9.12
CA THR A 354 13.81 -15.18 -7.98
C THR A 354 14.41 -13.81 -7.64
N PHE A 355 15.69 -13.58 -7.94
CA PHE A 355 16.46 -12.41 -7.53
C PHE A 355 17.09 -11.62 -8.69
N HIS A 356 16.87 -12.03 -9.93
CA HIS A 356 17.49 -11.41 -11.11
C HIS A 356 16.50 -11.08 -12.22
N TRP A 357 16.65 -9.87 -12.79
CA TRP A 357 15.84 -9.33 -13.87
C TRP A 357 16.71 -8.73 -14.96
N VAL A 358 16.29 -8.88 -16.21
CA VAL A 358 17.05 -8.41 -17.38
C VAL A 358 16.16 -7.60 -18.30
N LEU A 359 16.62 -6.41 -18.69
CA LEU A 359 16.05 -5.61 -19.77
C LEU A 359 16.98 -5.68 -20.99
N ASP A 360 16.42 -6.10 -22.12
CA ASP A 360 17.10 -6.06 -23.40
C ASP A 360 17.02 -4.65 -24.00
N MET A 361 18.15 -4.08 -24.41
CA MET A 361 18.18 -2.71 -24.93
C MET A 361 17.49 -2.57 -26.31
N ASN A 362 17.20 -3.67 -27.01
CA ASN A 362 16.33 -3.66 -28.19
C ASN A 362 14.90 -3.19 -27.87
N HIS A 363 14.55 -3.07 -26.58
CA HIS A 363 13.33 -2.41 -26.13
C HIS A 363 13.21 -0.97 -26.65
N PHE A 364 14.33 -0.24 -26.78
CA PHE A 364 14.37 1.12 -27.31
C PHE A 364 14.61 1.10 -28.82
N VAL A 365 13.54 1.10 -29.59
CA VAL A 365 13.61 1.07 -31.06
C VAL A 365 14.21 2.38 -31.59
N GLY A 366 15.31 2.29 -32.33
CA GLY A 366 15.92 3.43 -33.05
C GLY A 366 16.98 4.20 -32.27
N GLU A 367 17.31 3.80 -31.04
CA GLU A 367 18.40 4.40 -30.25
C GLU A 367 19.54 3.39 -30.04
N ALA A 368 20.78 3.85 -30.15
CA ALA A 368 21.93 3.02 -29.81
C ALA A 368 22.09 2.93 -28.28
N TYR A 369 22.37 1.73 -27.76
CA TYR A 369 22.41 1.47 -26.32
C TYR A 369 23.45 2.33 -25.58
N ASP A 370 24.54 2.69 -26.25
CA ASP A 370 25.63 3.53 -25.73
C ASP A 370 25.21 5.00 -25.53
N GLN A 371 24.11 5.44 -26.14
CA GLN A 371 23.52 6.76 -25.90
C GLN A 371 22.72 6.83 -24.59
N ILE A 372 22.47 5.70 -23.95
CA ILE A 372 21.73 5.60 -22.68
C ILE A 372 22.75 5.64 -21.54
N GLY A 373 23.14 6.86 -21.17
CA GLY A 373 24.21 7.10 -20.19
C GLY A 373 23.78 7.10 -18.72
N ASP A 374 22.50 7.32 -18.43
CA ASP A 374 21.98 7.40 -17.06
C ASP A 374 20.65 6.68 -16.92
N MET A 375 20.41 6.13 -15.73
CA MET A 375 19.18 5.44 -15.36
C MET A 375 18.78 5.81 -13.93
N CYS A 376 17.53 6.20 -13.72
CA CYS A 376 16.95 6.36 -12.40
C CYS A 376 16.27 5.05 -11.99
N ILE A 377 16.63 4.50 -10.83
CA ILE A 377 15.99 3.33 -10.23
C ILE A 377 15.44 3.70 -8.85
N PHE A 378 14.28 3.15 -8.50
CA PHE A 378 13.62 3.40 -7.22
C PHE A 378 12.76 2.22 -6.76
N LEU A 379 12.59 2.08 -5.45
CA LEU A 379 11.76 1.05 -4.82
C LEU A 379 10.27 1.49 -4.78
N LEU A 380 9.35 0.54 -4.96
CA LEU A 380 7.90 0.80 -5.03
C LEU A 380 7.13 0.22 -3.80
N ASN A 381 6.10 0.95 -3.34
CA ASN A 381 4.98 0.52 -2.48
C ASN A 381 5.28 -0.47 -1.33
N ASN A 382 5.92 -0.01 -0.24
CA ASN A 382 6.08 -0.77 1.02
C ASN A 382 6.67 -2.19 0.89
N PHE A 383 7.20 -2.56 -0.28
CA PHE A 383 7.95 -3.78 -0.44
C PHE A 383 9.37 -3.51 0.05
N THR A 384 9.62 -3.89 1.30
CA THR A 384 10.92 -3.69 1.92
C THR A 384 11.85 -4.80 1.46
N LEU A 385 12.89 -4.45 0.69
CA LEU A 385 14.12 -5.24 0.67
C LEU A 385 14.52 -5.53 2.12
N PRO A 386 14.99 -6.74 2.46
CA PRO A 386 15.54 -6.98 3.79
C PRO A 386 16.60 -5.91 4.13
N PRO A 387 16.76 -5.52 5.41
CA PRO A 387 17.63 -4.41 5.80
C PRO A 387 19.10 -4.55 5.37
N ASP A 388 19.55 -5.78 5.17
CA ASP A 388 20.89 -6.19 4.73
C ASP A 388 21.02 -6.37 3.22
N LYS A 389 19.96 -6.12 2.44
CA LYS A 389 19.94 -6.33 0.99
C LYS A 389 19.89 -5.02 0.21
N ALA A 390 20.43 -5.09 -0.99
CA ALA A 390 20.47 -4.00 -1.95
C ALA A 390 20.01 -4.50 -3.32
N LEU A 391 19.42 -3.59 -4.09
CA LEU A 391 19.06 -3.82 -5.48
C LEU A 391 20.17 -3.26 -6.37
N ALA A 392 21.05 -4.14 -6.83
CA ALA A 392 22.21 -3.83 -7.65
C ALA A 392 21.86 -3.75 -9.13
N VAL A 393 22.49 -2.82 -9.85
CA VAL A 393 22.33 -2.60 -11.28
C VAL A 393 23.63 -2.91 -11.99
N TYR A 394 23.52 -3.66 -13.08
CA TYR A 394 24.61 -4.07 -13.95
C TYR A 394 24.29 -3.74 -15.42
N VAL A 395 25.34 -3.51 -16.20
CA VAL A 395 25.22 -3.31 -17.66
C VAL A 395 26.12 -4.30 -18.40
N GLN A 396 25.67 -4.73 -19.58
CA GLN A 396 26.38 -5.62 -20.48
C GLN A 396 26.29 -5.06 -21.90
N SER A 397 27.44 -4.80 -22.51
CA SER A 397 27.51 -4.54 -23.95
C SER A 397 27.47 -5.86 -24.73
N PRO A 398 27.13 -5.86 -26.03
CA PRO A 398 27.06 -7.08 -26.82
C PRO A 398 28.33 -7.93 -26.67
N GLY A 399 28.19 -9.16 -26.17
CA GLY A 399 29.29 -10.11 -25.97
C GLY A 399 30.26 -9.80 -24.83
N SER A 400 30.01 -8.79 -23.98
CA SER A 400 30.83 -8.50 -22.79
C SER A 400 30.32 -9.24 -21.54
N ALA A 401 31.07 -9.17 -20.43
CA ALA A 401 30.56 -9.50 -19.11
C ALA A 401 29.68 -8.36 -18.54
N PHE A 402 28.86 -8.66 -17.54
CA PHE A 402 28.12 -7.66 -16.77
C PHE A 402 29.05 -6.86 -15.87
N VAL A 403 28.87 -5.54 -15.83
CA VAL A 403 29.65 -4.61 -15.00
C VAL A 403 28.71 -3.86 -14.05
N PHE A 404 29.08 -3.80 -12.78
CA PHE A 404 28.31 -3.13 -11.73
C PHE A 404 28.28 -1.61 -11.94
N CYS A 405 27.10 -1.00 -11.82
CA CYS A 405 26.90 0.46 -11.96
C CYS A 405 26.55 1.13 -10.64
N GLY A 406 25.89 0.43 -9.72
CA GLY A 406 25.42 0.98 -8.45
C GLY A 406 24.24 0.19 -7.90
N ALA A 407 23.71 0.65 -6.76
CA ALA A 407 22.59 -0.03 -6.12
C ALA A 407 21.66 0.94 -5.38
N VAL A 408 20.48 0.46 -4.99
CA VAL A 408 19.57 1.15 -4.06
C VAL A 408 19.26 0.26 -2.86
N THR A 409 18.99 0.86 -1.71
CA THR A 409 18.73 0.18 -0.43
C THR A 409 17.51 0.79 0.25
N LEU A 410 17.06 0.25 1.38
CA LEU A 410 15.99 0.89 2.16
C LEU A 410 16.35 2.31 2.62
N ASN A 411 17.61 2.53 3.01
CA ASN A 411 18.09 3.84 3.47
C ASN A 411 18.29 4.83 2.31
N ARG A 412 18.46 4.32 1.09
CA ARG A 412 18.57 5.09 -0.14
C ARG A 412 17.67 4.47 -1.21
N PRO A 413 16.34 4.71 -1.13
CA PRO A 413 15.34 3.98 -1.90
C PRO A 413 15.29 4.39 -3.39
N SER A 414 16.08 5.38 -3.80
CA SER A 414 16.23 5.78 -5.19
C SER A 414 17.63 6.32 -5.49
N ALA A 415 18.06 6.16 -6.74
CA ALA A 415 19.31 6.72 -7.25
C ALA A 415 19.26 6.93 -8.77
N VAL A 416 19.95 7.97 -9.23
CA VAL A 416 20.34 8.10 -10.65
C VAL A 416 21.74 7.52 -10.78
N LEU A 417 21.88 6.49 -11.59
CA LEU A 417 23.10 5.73 -11.81
C LEU A 417 23.60 6.00 -13.23
N SER A 418 24.90 6.26 -13.38
CA SER A 418 25.52 6.34 -14.70
C SER A 418 25.85 4.95 -15.20
N LEU A 419 25.35 4.62 -16.39
CA LEU A 419 25.52 3.34 -17.07
C LEU A 419 26.84 3.35 -17.84
N GLN A 420 27.91 2.86 -17.21
CA GLN A 420 29.22 2.74 -17.84
C GLN A 420 29.30 1.48 -18.68
N TRP A 421 28.82 1.57 -19.92
CA TRP A 421 28.83 0.45 -20.85
C TRP A 421 30.27 -0.04 -21.12
N PRO A 422 30.56 -1.33 -20.88
CA PRO A 422 31.88 -1.90 -21.19
C PRO A 422 32.14 -1.95 -22.70
N GLU A 423 33.39 -2.13 -23.10
CA GLU A 423 33.74 -2.40 -24.50
C GLU A 423 33.03 -3.67 -25.01
N PRO A 424 32.44 -3.65 -26.23
CA PRO A 424 31.84 -4.84 -26.83
C PRO A 424 32.83 -5.99 -26.95
N GLY A 425 32.37 -7.21 -26.68
CA GLY A 425 33.20 -8.41 -26.75
C GLY A 425 33.69 -8.70 -28.18
N THR A 426 34.81 -9.40 -28.30
CA THR A 426 35.40 -9.80 -29.59
C THR A 426 34.42 -10.55 -30.49
N ALA A 427 33.52 -11.36 -29.90
CA ALA A 427 32.46 -12.07 -30.63
C ALA A 427 31.42 -11.13 -31.26
N ALA A 428 31.06 -10.03 -30.59
CA ALA A 428 30.15 -9.02 -31.15
C ALA A 428 30.84 -8.17 -32.23
N LYS A 429 32.14 -7.88 -32.06
CA LYS A 429 32.97 -7.21 -33.09
C LYS A 429 33.09 -8.06 -34.36
N MET A 430 33.10 -9.40 -34.24
CA MET A 430 33.10 -10.33 -35.38
C MET A 430 31.71 -10.52 -36.02
N GLN A 431 30.61 -10.53 -35.26
CA GLN A 431 29.26 -10.69 -35.82
C GLN A 431 28.78 -9.52 -36.69
N LEU A 432 29.31 -8.31 -36.49
CA LEU A 432 29.08 -7.18 -37.41
C LEU A 432 29.57 -7.45 -38.85
N THR A 433 30.35 -8.53 -39.07
CA THR A 433 30.89 -8.92 -40.38
C THR A 433 30.28 -10.19 -40.98
N ALA A 434 29.41 -10.91 -40.27
CA ALA A 434 28.83 -12.19 -40.71
C ALA A 434 27.29 -12.21 -40.54
N GLY A 435 26.56 -12.42 -41.64
CA GLY A 435 25.11 -12.17 -41.75
C GLY A 435 24.14 -13.21 -41.17
N ASP A 436 24.61 -14.32 -40.57
CA ASP A 436 23.75 -15.50 -40.30
C ASP A 436 23.59 -15.87 -38.82
N SER A 437 23.84 -14.96 -37.87
CA SER A 437 23.61 -15.22 -36.43
C SER A 437 22.71 -14.19 -35.78
N THR A 438 21.91 -14.62 -34.77
CA THR A 438 21.06 -13.74 -33.97
C THR A 438 21.90 -12.60 -33.37
N PRO A 439 21.55 -11.32 -33.59
CA PRO A 439 22.37 -10.19 -33.16
C PRO A 439 22.45 -10.15 -31.62
N LEU A 440 23.68 -10.07 -31.10
CA LEU A 440 23.93 -9.86 -29.68
C LEU A 440 23.43 -8.46 -29.27
N SER A 441 22.48 -8.42 -28.34
CA SER A 441 21.95 -7.18 -27.77
C SER A 441 22.67 -6.79 -26.47
N ALA A 442 22.73 -5.48 -26.21
CA ALA A 442 23.12 -4.96 -24.90
C ALA A 442 22.01 -5.21 -23.88
N LYS A 443 22.37 -5.34 -22.60
CA LYS A 443 21.42 -5.69 -21.53
C LYS A 443 21.70 -4.92 -20.25
N ILE A 444 20.62 -4.62 -19.52
CA ILE A 444 20.67 -4.11 -18.14
C ILE A 444 20.20 -5.24 -17.22
N GLY A 445 21.03 -5.60 -16.26
CA GLY A 445 20.75 -6.59 -15.23
C GLY A 445 20.42 -5.91 -13.90
N ILE A 446 19.42 -6.41 -13.19
CA ILE A 446 19.08 -6.00 -11.84
C ILE A 446 19.13 -7.23 -10.94
N SER A 447 19.85 -7.15 -9.82
CA SER A 447 20.02 -8.25 -8.87
C SER A 447 19.75 -7.82 -7.43
N VAL A 448 19.21 -8.73 -6.61
CA VAL A 448 19.15 -8.56 -5.15
C VAL A 448 20.38 -9.19 -4.52
N GLU A 449 21.21 -8.37 -3.88
CA GLU A 449 22.49 -8.78 -3.30
C GLU A 449 22.64 -8.32 -1.85
N ASP A 450 23.62 -8.90 -1.16
CA ASP A 450 24.02 -8.42 0.15
C ASP A 450 24.68 -7.04 0.05
N ALA A 451 24.18 -6.08 0.82
CA ALA A 451 24.71 -4.71 0.80
C ALA A 451 26.19 -4.66 1.18
N ALA A 452 26.68 -5.60 2.00
CA ALA A 452 28.09 -5.68 2.39
C ALA A 452 29.00 -6.25 1.28
N ALA A 453 28.45 -6.99 0.32
CA ALA A 453 29.19 -7.59 -0.79
C ALA A 453 29.42 -6.62 -1.96
N LEU A 454 28.66 -5.52 -2.01
CA LEU A 454 28.72 -4.54 -3.10
C LEU A 454 29.89 -3.56 -2.90
N GLN A 455 30.51 -3.17 -4.02
CA GLN A 455 31.55 -2.12 -4.01
C GLN A 455 30.96 -0.80 -3.50
N SER A 456 31.68 -0.09 -2.63
CA SER A 456 31.14 1.09 -1.95
C SER A 456 30.72 2.18 -2.94
N MET A 457 29.43 2.54 -2.88
CA MET A 457 28.78 3.53 -3.74
C MET A 457 29.44 4.92 -3.71
N ASP A 458 30.20 5.21 -2.65
CA ASP A 458 30.93 6.47 -2.45
C ASP A 458 32.16 6.63 -3.34
N VAL A 459 32.74 5.52 -3.83
CA VAL A 459 33.97 5.58 -4.64
C VAL A 459 33.71 6.16 -6.04
N ALA A 460 32.53 5.89 -6.62
CA ALA A 460 32.16 6.43 -7.93
C ALA A 460 31.86 7.95 -7.87
N ALA A 461 31.19 8.40 -6.81
CA ALA A 461 30.97 9.82 -6.55
C ALA A 461 32.31 10.54 -6.27
N GLY A 462 33.19 9.92 -5.47
CA GLY A 462 34.55 10.39 -5.21
C GLY A 462 35.39 10.54 -6.49
N ARG A 463 35.42 9.54 -7.37
CA ARG A 463 36.13 9.62 -8.66
C ARG A 463 35.58 10.70 -9.60
N ARG A 464 34.30 11.04 -9.50
CA ARG A 464 33.69 12.12 -10.30
C ARG A 464 34.16 13.48 -9.82
N ILE A 465 34.23 13.67 -8.50
CA ILE A 465 34.77 14.88 -7.87
C ILE A 465 36.27 15.03 -8.18
N GLU A 466 37.02 13.92 -8.15
CA GLU A 466 38.44 13.91 -8.50
C GLU A 466 38.68 14.28 -9.97
N ARG A 467 37.96 13.68 -10.92
CA ARG A 467 38.04 14.05 -12.35
C ARG A 467 37.66 15.50 -12.62
N LEU A 468 36.63 15.99 -11.93
CA LEU A 468 36.21 17.40 -12.01
C LEU A 468 37.35 18.32 -11.55
N ALA A 469 37.97 18.02 -10.42
CA ALA A 469 39.10 18.79 -9.89
C ALA A 469 40.29 18.79 -10.85
N MET A 470 40.62 17.63 -11.45
CA MET A 470 41.71 17.52 -12.42
C MET A 470 41.46 18.36 -13.69
N LYS A 471 40.26 18.31 -14.27
CA LYS A 471 39.92 19.11 -15.46
C LYS A 471 39.88 20.62 -15.17
N VAL A 472 39.47 21.01 -13.97
CA VAL A 472 39.56 22.41 -13.53
C VAL A 472 41.02 22.85 -13.43
N GLY A 473 41.89 21.99 -12.88
CA GLY A 473 43.34 22.21 -12.83
C GLY A 473 43.98 22.34 -14.22
N GLU A 474 43.64 21.45 -15.15
CA GLU A 474 44.10 21.52 -16.55
C GLU A 474 43.62 22.79 -17.25
N ASN A 475 42.38 23.21 -17.02
CA ASN A 475 41.86 24.45 -17.59
C ASN A 475 42.64 25.68 -17.09
N LEU A 476 42.94 25.71 -15.80
CA LEU A 476 43.78 26.75 -15.21
C LEU A 476 45.19 26.72 -15.80
N PHE A 477 45.80 25.54 -15.91
CA PHE A 477 47.14 25.37 -16.47
C PHE A 477 47.22 25.85 -17.93
N ASN A 478 46.28 25.42 -18.78
CA ASN A 478 46.19 25.86 -20.17
C ASN A 478 45.96 27.36 -20.30
N PHE A 479 45.16 27.95 -19.40
CA PHE A 479 44.99 29.39 -19.35
C PHE A 479 46.30 30.09 -18.99
N MET A 480 47.01 29.66 -17.95
CA MET A 480 48.31 30.22 -17.58
C MET A 480 49.33 30.10 -18.71
N GLN A 481 49.38 28.95 -19.40
CA GLN A 481 50.25 28.72 -20.55
C GLN A 481 50.00 29.72 -21.69
N SER A 482 48.75 30.12 -21.91
CA SER A 482 48.40 31.07 -22.98
C SER A 482 48.93 32.50 -22.78
N PHE A 483 49.39 32.85 -21.57
CA PHE A 483 49.99 34.16 -21.25
C PHE A 483 51.51 34.10 -21.10
N CYS A 484 52.14 32.97 -21.41
CA CYS A 484 53.57 32.77 -21.16
C CYS A 484 54.46 33.41 -22.23
N GLY A 485 55.46 34.16 -21.77
CA GLY A 485 56.77 34.23 -22.43
C GLY A 485 57.69 33.17 -21.80
N VAL A 486 58.42 32.42 -22.61
CA VAL A 486 59.31 31.36 -22.11
C VAL A 486 60.65 31.98 -21.73
N ASP A 487 61.02 31.91 -20.45
CA ASP A 487 62.37 32.22 -19.96
C ASP A 487 62.98 30.97 -19.29
N GLY A 488 63.68 30.17 -20.10
CA GLY A 488 64.27 28.90 -19.67
C GLY A 488 63.25 27.89 -19.15
N SER A 489 63.46 27.39 -17.92
CA SER A 489 62.64 26.35 -17.29
C SER A 489 61.54 26.88 -16.36
N LYS A 490 61.26 28.20 -16.38
CA LYS A 490 60.28 28.84 -15.48
C LYS A 490 59.13 29.45 -16.26
N LEU A 491 57.93 29.24 -15.75
CA LEU A 491 56.72 29.86 -16.26
C LEU A 491 56.59 31.27 -15.67
N VAL A 492 56.81 32.32 -16.47
CA VAL A 492 56.64 33.71 -16.05
C VAL A 492 55.22 34.16 -16.40
N VAL A 493 54.41 34.43 -15.38
CA VAL A 493 53.02 34.86 -15.51
C VAL A 493 52.78 36.17 -14.75
N PRO A 494 51.84 37.03 -15.21
CA PRO A 494 51.43 38.22 -14.47
C PRO A 494 50.92 37.88 -13.06
N MET A 495 51.19 38.74 -12.07
CA MET A 495 50.78 38.48 -10.68
C MET A 495 49.26 38.36 -10.49
N ASP A 496 48.47 38.95 -11.40
CA ASP A 496 47.00 38.92 -11.37
C ASP A 496 46.40 37.80 -12.23
N ILE A 497 47.20 36.84 -12.71
CA ILE A 497 46.75 35.79 -13.63
C ILE A 497 45.64 34.90 -13.04
N LEU A 498 45.72 34.59 -11.75
CA LEU A 498 44.72 33.77 -11.05
C LEU A 498 43.38 34.51 -10.94
N ASP A 499 43.41 35.80 -10.60
CA ASP A 499 42.21 36.64 -10.52
C ASP A 499 41.54 36.78 -11.90
N ARG A 500 42.34 36.95 -12.96
CA ARG A 500 41.84 37.01 -14.34
C ARG A 500 41.18 35.70 -14.78
N TRP A 501 41.83 34.57 -14.49
CA TRP A 501 41.24 33.26 -14.77
C TRP A 501 39.94 33.07 -14.01
N PHE A 502 39.95 33.35 -12.71
CA PHE A 502 38.80 33.13 -11.83
C PHE A 502 37.60 33.96 -12.26
N LYS A 503 37.81 35.24 -12.60
CA LYS A 503 36.76 36.12 -13.13
C LYS A 503 36.19 35.59 -14.45
N LYS A 504 37.05 35.19 -15.39
CA LYS A 504 36.63 34.61 -16.68
C LYS A 504 35.87 33.30 -16.49
N PHE A 505 36.31 32.45 -15.58
CA PHE A 505 35.64 31.19 -15.25
C PHE A 505 34.24 31.43 -14.67
N GLN A 506 34.10 32.35 -13.71
CA GLN A 506 32.81 32.71 -13.13
C GLN A 506 31.85 33.33 -14.16
N GLU A 507 32.32 34.27 -14.98
CA GLU A 507 31.49 34.90 -16.02
C GLU A 507 30.99 33.87 -17.03
N LYS A 508 31.84 32.92 -17.42
CA LYS A 508 31.47 31.84 -18.34
C LYS A 508 30.48 30.86 -17.71
N ALA A 509 30.69 30.48 -16.45
CA ALA A 509 29.76 29.62 -15.71
C ALA A 509 28.37 30.26 -15.49
N LYS A 510 28.31 31.60 -15.34
CA LYS A 510 27.03 32.33 -15.24
C LYS A 510 26.30 32.43 -16.58
N ARG A 511 27.04 32.57 -17.68
CA ARG A 511 26.49 32.79 -19.03
C ARG A 511 26.06 31.49 -19.71
N ASP A 512 26.75 30.39 -19.40
CA ASP A 512 26.50 29.07 -19.97
C ASP A 512 26.25 28.05 -18.84
N PRO A 513 24.98 27.67 -18.58
CA PRO A 513 24.62 26.69 -17.55
C PRO A 513 25.22 25.29 -17.78
N ASP A 514 25.61 24.97 -19.02
CA ASP A 514 26.19 23.68 -19.38
C ASP A 514 27.73 23.69 -19.34
N PHE A 515 28.36 24.87 -19.19
CA PHE A 515 29.81 25.00 -19.09
C PHE A 515 30.39 24.12 -17.97
N LEU A 516 29.77 24.10 -16.79
CA LEU A 516 30.22 23.27 -15.68
C LEU A 516 30.02 21.77 -15.93
N LYS A 517 29.03 21.38 -16.75
CA LYS A 517 28.81 19.97 -17.12
C LYS A 517 29.92 19.42 -18.01
N THR A 518 30.58 20.26 -18.81
CA THR A 518 31.73 19.83 -19.65
C THR A 518 32.92 19.32 -18.83
N PHE A 519 33.03 19.72 -17.55
CA PHE A 519 34.05 19.23 -16.63
C PHE A 519 33.64 17.93 -15.91
N ALA A 520 32.36 17.55 -15.94
CA ALA A 520 31.81 16.37 -15.26
C ALA A 520 31.64 15.13 -16.16
N LEU A 521 31.74 15.32 -17.48
CA LEU A 521 31.69 14.27 -18.52
C LEU A 521 33.01 13.52 -18.65
#